data_AF-A0A379MRA9-F1
#
_entry.id   AF-A0A379MRA9-F1
#
_cell.length_a   1.000
_cell.length_b   1.000
_cell.length_c   1.000
_cell.angle_alpha   90.00
_cell.angle_beta   90.00
_cell.angle_gamma   90.00
#
_symmetry.space_group_name_H-M   'P 1'
#
loop_
_entity.id
_entity.type
_entity.pdbx_description
1 polymer ?
#
loop_
_entity_poly.entity_id
_entity_poly.type
_entity_poly.pdbx_seq_one_letter_code
_entity_poly.pdbx_strand_id
1 'polypeptide(L)'
;MAMESSLKNMVIVLGSITLVASAAVGGIYRLTKEPIEAAQIKKVNDAIAQVMPEFDNTPSEEAIEKEADGETVKIYPATKEGQPVGYAIETFSKNGFGGKISLMVGFLPDGTIKDISVISHNETPGLGDKIQKSKSDFAVQFEGKNPESFKLAVKKDGGDVDAITASTISSRAFADAVARGYNILQAVLKDTEVEATSGATAAPAPAPEPEPVPVPEPRQPEKEEEFEFDPNAVKGALPYDATAGATASAENSTADTLNGDTQKGGE
;
A
#
# COMPACT_ATOMS: atom_id res chain seq x y z
N MET A 1 -7.78 -7.38 -59.79
CA MET A 1 -6.37 -6.95 -59.95
C MET A 1 -5.74 -6.93 -58.57
N ALA A 2 -4.81 -7.84 -58.30
CA ALA A 2 -4.04 -7.80 -57.06
C ALA A 2 -3.09 -6.60 -57.16
N MET A 3 -3.19 -5.64 -56.23
CA MET A 3 -2.21 -4.56 -56.15
C MET A 3 -0.86 -5.14 -55.75
N GLU A 4 0.21 -4.80 -56.46
CA GLU A 4 1.56 -5.18 -56.04
C GLU A 4 1.88 -4.54 -54.68
N SER A 5 2.43 -5.37 -53.77
CA SER A 5 2.86 -4.95 -52.44
C SER A 5 4.12 -4.10 -52.54
N SER A 6 3.94 -2.80 -52.76
CA SER A 6 4.99 -1.79 -52.60
C SER A 6 5.07 -1.35 -51.13
N LEU A 7 6.28 -1.09 -50.62
CA LEU A 7 6.50 -0.52 -49.28
C LEU A 7 5.62 0.70 -49.01
N LYS A 8 5.39 1.55 -50.04
CA LYS A 8 4.49 2.71 -49.94
C LYS A 8 3.03 2.30 -49.71
N ASN A 9 2.54 1.30 -50.45
CA ASN A 9 1.16 0.81 -50.32
C ASN A 9 0.94 0.16 -48.95
N MET A 10 1.92 -0.59 -48.46
CA MET A 10 1.87 -1.21 -47.12
C MET A 10 1.80 -0.15 -46.02
N VAL A 11 2.63 0.90 -46.09
CA VAL A 11 2.64 2.00 -45.10
C VAL A 11 1.31 2.78 -45.13
N ILE A 12 0.76 3.06 -46.31
CA ILE A 12 -0.51 3.80 -46.43
C ILE A 12 -1.67 2.96 -45.87
N VAL A 13 -1.76 1.69 -46.24
CA VAL A 13 -2.83 0.80 -45.75
C VAL A 13 -2.75 0.65 -44.25
N LEU A 14 -1.57 0.32 -43.70
CA LEU A 14 -1.41 0.18 -42.25
C LEU A 14 -1.69 1.50 -41.52
N GLY A 15 -1.14 2.62 -42.01
CA GLY A 15 -1.38 3.94 -41.43
C GLY A 15 -2.85 4.35 -41.43
N SER A 16 -3.60 4.02 -42.48
CA SER A 16 -5.04 4.30 -42.54
C SER A 16 -5.82 3.46 -41.53
N ILE A 17 -5.49 2.18 -41.39
CA ILE A 17 -6.15 1.28 -40.44
C ILE A 17 -5.83 1.71 -39.00
N THR A 18 -4.57 2.03 -38.68
CA THR A 18 -4.19 2.48 -37.33
C THR A 18 -4.79 3.84 -36.99
N LEU A 19 -4.92 4.75 -37.95
CA LEU A 19 -5.60 6.04 -37.76
C LEU A 19 -7.08 5.83 -37.43
N VAL A 20 -7.79 5.00 -38.20
CA VAL A 20 -9.20 4.70 -37.95
C VAL A 20 -9.39 4.00 -36.60
N ALA A 21 -8.54 3.02 -36.28
CA ALA A 21 -8.59 2.33 -34.99
C ALA A 21 -8.34 3.28 -33.80
N SER A 22 -7.33 4.15 -33.90
CA SER A 22 -7.01 5.12 -32.83
C SER A 22 -8.14 6.14 -32.65
N ALA A 23 -8.75 6.61 -33.75
CA ALA A 23 -9.89 7.51 -33.70
C ALA A 23 -11.12 6.84 -33.06
N ALA A 24 -11.37 5.56 -33.37
CA ALA A 24 -12.46 4.80 -32.77
C ALA A 24 -12.25 4.62 -31.25
N VAL A 25 -11.06 4.19 -30.82
CA VAL A 25 -10.73 4.04 -29.39
C VAL A 25 -10.79 5.37 -28.66
N GLY A 26 -10.26 6.45 -29.24
CA GLY A 26 -10.32 7.80 -28.66
C GLY A 26 -11.75 8.34 -28.54
N GLY A 27 -12.61 8.05 -29.52
CA GLY A 27 -14.04 8.39 -29.47
C GLY A 27 -14.76 7.65 -28.35
N ILE A 28 -14.55 6.33 -28.24
CA ILE A 28 -15.12 5.51 -27.17
C ILE A 28 -14.61 5.97 -25.80
N TYR A 29 -13.34 6.32 -25.68
CA TYR A 29 -12.77 6.82 -24.43
C TYR A 29 -13.46 8.11 -23.97
N ARG A 30 -13.70 9.07 -24.88
CA ARG A 30 -14.40 10.31 -24.54
C ARG A 30 -15.83 10.08 -24.08
N LEU A 31 -16.56 9.19 -24.75
CA LEU A 31 -17.94 8.85 -24.37
C LEU A 31 -18.01 8.09 -23.04
N THR A 32 -17.00 7.26 -22.74
CA THR A 32 -16.97 6.47 -21.50
C THR A 32 -16.38 7.25 -20.31
N LYS A 33 -15.64 8.34 -20.55
CA LYS A 33 -14.97 9.09 -19.47
C LYS A 33 -15.96 9.67 -18.46
N GLU A 34 -17.00 10.37 -18.91
CA GLU A 34 -18.01 10.99 -18.04
C GLU A 34 -18.74 9.98 -17.13
N PRO A 35 -19.28 8.84 -17.64
CA PRO A 35 -19.94 7.86 -16.78
C PRO A 35 -18.95 7.15 -15.84
N ILE A 36 -17.68 6.99 -16.21
CA ILE A 36 -16.65 6.44 -15.30
C ILE A 36 -16.42 7.40 -14.13
N GLU A 37 -16.28 8.69 -14.41
CA GLU A 37 -16.04 9.71 -13.39
C GLU A 37 -17.24 9.81 -12.43
N ALA A 38 -18.46 9.85 -12.96
CA ALA A 38 -19.68 9.82 -12.15
C ALA A 38 -19.77 8.56 -11.27
N ALA A 39 -19.40 7.39 -11.81
CA ALA A 39 -19.38 6.15 -11.05
C ALA A 39 -18.31 6.16 -9.95
N GLN A 40 -17.14 6.77 -10.19
CA GLN A 40 -16.09 6.92 -9.18
C GLN A 40 -16.52 7.87 -8.06
N ILE A 41 -17.11 9.02 -8.39
CA ILE A 41 -17.62 9.97 -7.39
C ILE A 41 -18.69 9.29 -6.53
N LYS A 42 -19.63 8.57 -7.15
CA LYS A 42 -20.63 7.81 -6.40
C LYS A 42 -20.00 6.79 -5.47
N LYS A 43 -18.99 6.04 -5.94
CA LYS A 43 -18.28 5.05 -5.13
C LYS A 43 -17.57 5.68 -3.93
N VAL A 44 -16.95 6.85 -4.12
CA VAL A 44 -16.31 7.59 -3.03
C VAL A 44 -17.36 8.07 -2.03
N ASN A 45 -18.47 8.64 -2.48
CA ASN A 45 -19.56 9.09 -1.59
C ASN A 45 -20.20 7.93 -0.81
N ASP A 46 -20.45 6.81 -1.47
CA ASP A 46 -20.95 5.58 -0.83
C ASP A 46 -19.93 5.06 0.20
N ALA A 47 -18.62 5.14 -0.09
CA ALA A 47 -17.57 4.75 0.85
C ALA A 47 -17.50 5.69 2.05
N ILE A 48 -17.63 7.01 1.86
CA ILE A 48 -17.70 8.00 2.95
C ILE A 48 -18.92 7.72 3.84
N ALA A 49 -20.09 7.48 3.25
CA ALA A 49 -21.31 7.13 3.97
C ALA A 49 -21.19 5.83 4.77
N GLN A 50 -20.39 4.87 4.28
CA GLN A 50 -20.13 3.62 5.00
C GLN A 50 -19.22 3.83 6.21
N VAL A 51 -18.23 4.73 6.10
CA VAL A 51 -17.20 4.88 7.14
C VAL A 51 -17.46 5.97 8.16
N MET A 52 -18.39 6.87 7.89
CA MET A 52 -18.73 7.99 8.77
C MET A 52 -20.04 7.75 9.54
N PRO A 53 -20.18 8.33 10.74
CA PRO A 53 -21.49 8.52 11.37
C PRO A 53 -22.41 9.39 10.50
N GLU A 54 -23.69 9.53 10.88
CA GLU A 54 -24.60 10.43 10.18
C GLU A 54 -24.02 11.86 10.07
N PHE A 55 -24.01 12.41 8.86
CA PHE A 55 -23.56 13.76 8.53
C PHE A 55 -24.59 14.45 7.63
N ASP A 56 -24.62 15.78 7.64
CA ASP A 56 -25.55 16.60 6.85
C ASP A 56 -24.86 17.49 5.79
N ASN A 57 -23.53 17.56 5.80
CA ASN A 57 -22.76 18.27 4.79
C ASN A 57 -22.53 17.42 3.52
N THR A 58 -21.84 18.03 2.54
CA THR A 58 -21.33 17.35 1.34
C THR A 58 -19.80 17.22 1.47
N PRO A 59 -19.26 16.16 2.11
CA PRO A 59 -17.83 16.06 2.40
C PRO A 59 -16.94 16.15 1.16
N SER A 60 -17.46 15.77 -0.01
CA SER A 60 -16.75 15.86 -1.29
C SER A 60 -16.45 17.29 -1.75
N GLU A 61 -17.23 18.29 -1.32
CA GLU A 61 -17.01 19.71 -1.66
C GLU A 61 -15.98 20.39 -0.74
N GLU A 62 -15.85 19.89 0.49
CA GLU A 62 -14.91 20.39 1.50
C GLU A 62 -13.62 19.56 1.56
N ALA A 63 -13.32 18.83 0.49
CA ALA A 63 -12.18 17.93 0.43
C ALA A 63 -10.84 18.70 0.55
N ILE A 64 -10.02 18.31 1.51
CA ILE A 64 -8.67 18.81 1.70
C ILE A 64 -7.71 17.84 1.00
N GLU A 65 -6.82 18.37 0.16
CA GLU A 65 -5.79 17.59 -0.51
C GLU A 65 -4.43 17.78 0.18
N LYS A 66 -3.76 16.68 0.49
CA LYS A 66 -2.38 16.66 1.01
C LYS A 66 -1.53 15.71 0.17
N GLU A 67 -0.26 16.03 -0.05
CA GLU A 67 0.67 15.09 -0.66
C GLU A 67 1.24 14.13 0.39
N ALA A 68 1.18 12.83 0.10
CA ALA A 68 1.87 11.79 0.84
C ALA A 68 2.52 10.82 -0.17
N ASP A 69 3.82 10.54 -0.01
CA ASP A 69 4.57 9.61 -0.86
C ASP A 69 4.46 9.86 -2.37
N GLY A 70 4.40 11.14 -2.76
CA GLY A 70 4.30 11.59 -4.15
C GLY A 70 2.92 11.38 -4.79
N GLU A 71 1.87 11.14 -3.99
CA GLU A 71 0.49 11.10 -4.44
C GLU A 71 -0.41 11.95 -3.53
N THR A 72 -1.46 12.50 -4.12
CA THR A 72 -2.48 13.27 -3.41
C THR A 72 -3.40 12.35 -2.61
N VAL A 73 -3.49 12.58 -1.31
CA VAL A 73 -4.45 11.99 -0.38
C VAL A 73 -5.55 13.01 -0.12
N LYS A 74 -6.81 12.57 -0.23
CA LYS A 74 -7.99 13.39 0.01
C LYS A 74 -8.55 13.15 1.40
N ILE A 75 -8.83 14.22 2.11
CA ILE A 75 -9.49 14.22 3.42
C ILE A 75 -10.86 14.87 3.25
N TYR A 76 -11.91 14.17 3.65
CA TYR A 76 -13.30 14.59 3.54
C TYR A 76 -13.84 14.84 4.96
N PRO A 77 -13.91 16.09 5.43
CA PRO A 77 -14.50 16.41 6.72
C PRO A 77 -16.01 16.15 6.70
N ALA A 78 -16.51 15.45 7.70
CA ALA A 78 -17.94 15.20 7.86
C ALA A 78 -18.45 16.04 9.04
N THR A 79 -19.50 16.81 8.80
CA THR A 79 -20.14 17.65 9.82
C THR A 79 -21.63 17.30 9.95
N LYS A 80 -22.17 17.49 11.15
CA LYS A 80 -23.59 17.37 11.46
C LYS A 80 -24.01 18.57 12.28
N GLU A 81 -25.03 19.30 11.84
CA GLU A 81 -25.54 20.51 12.51
C GLU A 81 -24.43 21.55 12.79
N GLY A 82 -23.43 21.61 11.91
CA GLY A 82 -22.27 22.51 12.05
C GLY A 82 -21.17 22.04 13.01
N GLN A 83 -21.27 20.82 13.59
CA GLN A 83 -20.19 20.22 14.39
C GLN A 83 -19.45 19.13 13.60
N PRO A 84 -18.11 19.05 13.68
CA PRO A 84 -17.34 17.98 13.06
C PRO A 84 -17.64 16.63 13.73
N VAL A 85 -18.24 15.71 12.99
CA VAL A 85 -18.52 14.34 13.45
C VAL A 85 -17.39 13.37 13.09
N GLY A 86 -16.44 13.81 12.26
CA GLY A 86 -15.18 13.12 11.99
C GLY A 86 -14.61 13.44 10.61
N TYR A 87 -13.65 12.63 10.17
CA TYR A 87 -12.92 12.82 8.92
C TYR A 87 -12.78 11.49 8.18
N ALA A 88 -13.22 11.44 6.92
CA ALA A 88 -12.96 10.30 6.04
C ALA A 88 -11.70 10.57 5.22
N ILE A 89 -10.71 9.69 5.27
CA ILE A 89 -9.42 9.87 4.59
C ILE A 89 -9.23 8.77 3.55
N GLU A 90 -9.03 9.18 2.31
CA GLU A 90 -8.66 8.31 1.20
C GLU A 90 -7.15 8.06 1.22
N THR A 91 -6.75 6.95 1.83
CA THR A 91 -5.36 6.53 1.99
C THR A 91 -5.02 5.37 1.08
N PHE A 92 -3.73 5.12 0.87
CA PHE A 92 -3.27 4.00 0.06
C PHE A 92 -1.99 3.38 0.63
N SER A 93 -1.74 2.13 0.21
CA SER A 93 -0.43 1.50 0.35
C SER A 93 -0.02 0.87 -0.98
N LYS A 94 1.26 1.05 -1.34
CA LYS A 94 1.87 0.45 -2.54
C LYS A 94 2.38 -0.97 -2.28
N ASN A 95 2.34 -1.42 -1.03
CA ASN A 95 2.96 -2.66 -0.58
C ASN A 95 2.02 -3.88 -0.62
N GLY A 96 0.87 -3.78 -1.31
CA GLY A 96 -0.04 -4.92 -1.51
C GLY A 96 0.57 -5.99 -2.41
N PHE A 97 0.09 -7.23 -2.30
CA PHE A 97 0.62 -8.33 -3.10
C PHE A 97 0.35 -8.14 -4.60
N GLY A 98 -0.83 -7.63 -4.95
CA GLY A 98 -1.24 -7.25 -6.29
C GLY A 98 -0.96 -5.78 -6.64
N GLY A 99 -0.23 -5.06 -5.79
CA GLY A 99 0.10 -3.64 -5.98
C GLY A 99 -0.69 -2.70 -5.08
N LYS A 100 -1.10 -1.54 -5.63
CA LYS A 100 -1.74 -0.47 -4.84
C LYS A 100 -3.07 -0.93 -4.24
N ILE A 101 -3.22 -0.73 -2.94
CA ILE A 101 -4.47 -0.87 -2.18
C ILE A 101 -4.90 0.53 -1.77
N SER A 102 -6.11 0.93 -2.15
CA SER A 102 -6.70 2.22 -1.76
C SER A 102 -7.88 1.99 -0.82
N LEU A 103 -7.87 2.68 0.31
CA LEU A 103 -8.83 2.54 1.40
C LEU A 103 -9.45 3.90 1.71
N MET A 104 -10.72 3.88 2.08
CA MET A 104 -11.39 4.97 2.77
C MET A 104 -11.42 4.63 4.25
N VAL A 105 -10.80 5.45 5.08
CA VAL A 105 -10.77 5.25 6.54
C VAL A 105 -11.55 6.38 7.21
N GLY A 106 -12.59 6.03 7.95
CA GLY A 106 -13.35 6.99 8.75
C GLY A 106 -12.77 7.10 10.14
N PHE A 107 -12.40 8.32 10.53
CA PHE A 107 -11.93 8.64 11.87
C PHE A 107 -12.94 9.52 12.59
N LEU A 108 -13.17 9.22 13.87
CA LEU A 108 -13.86 10.11 14.79
C LEU A 108 -12.95 11.29 15.19
N PRO A 109 -13.50 12.37 15.76
CA PRO A 109 -12.71 13.55 16.16
C PRO A 109 -11.60 13.26 17.18
N ASP A 110 -11.71 12.16 17.92
CA ASP A 110 -10.72 11.68 18.90
C ASP A 110 -9.61 10.80 18.26
N GLY A 111 -9.64 10.60 16.94
CA GLY A 111 -8.71 9.73 16.22
C GLY A 111 -9.08 8.24 16.24
N THR A 112 -10.21 7.87 16.87
CA THR A 112 -10.71 6.49 16.86
C THR A 112 -11.18 6.11 15.46
N ILE A 113 -10.79 4.94 14.97
CA ILE A 113 -11.24 4.41 13.69
C ILE A 113 -12.71 4.00 13.81
N LYS A 114 -13.59 4.64 13.03
CA LYS A 114 -15.02 4.32 13.01
C LYS A 114 -15.32 3.08 12.18
N ASP A 115 -14.81 3.07 10.95
CA ASP A 115 -14.91 1.95 10.00
C ASP A 115 -13.92 2.16 8.84
N ILE A 116 -13.70 1.12 8.05
CA ILE A 116 -12.80 1.13 6.88
C ILE A 116 -13.51 0.48 5.69
N SER A 117 -13.49 1.16 4.55
CA SER A 117 -14.00 0.63 3.28
C SER A 117 -12.89 0.52 2.25
N VAL A 118 -12.89 -0.57 1.48
CA VAL A 118 -11.89 -0.81 0.43
C VAL A 118 -12.37 -0.17 -0.87
N ILE A 119 -11.68 0.85 -1.35
CA ILE A 119 -12.03 1.56 -2.59
C ILE A 119 -11.53 0.77 -3.80
N SER A 120 -10.27 0.33 -3.78
CA SER A 120 -9.68 -0.44 -4.88
C SER A 120 -8.52 -1.30 -4.40
N HIS A 121 -8.36 -2.47 -5.01
CA HIS A 121 -7.21 -3.36 -4.81
C HIS A 121 -7.11 -4.34 -5.98
N ASN A 122 -5.94 -4.95 -6.15
CA ASN A 122 -5.69 -6.01 -7.16
C ASN A 122 -5.21 -7.32 -6.51
N GLU A 123 -5.48 -7.50 -5.22
CA GLU A 123 -5.10 -8.71 -4.49
C GLU A 123 -5.71 -10.00 -5.06
N THR A 124 -5.03 -11.11 -4.83
CA THR A 124 -5.44 -12.45 -5.31
C THR A 124 -6.85 -12.83 -4.82
N PRO A 125 -7.78 -13.15 -5.74
CA PRO A 125 -9.12 -13.60 -5.39
C PRO A 125 -9.12 -14.86 -4.51
N GLY A 126 -9.97 -14.88 -3.48
CA GLY A 126 -10.08 -15.98 -2.50
C GLY A 126 -9.00 -16.01 -1.42
N LEU A 127 -7.98 -15.15 -1.52
CA LEU A 127 -6.88 -15.08 -0.56
C LEU A 127 -6.71 -13.68 0.02
N GLY A 128 -6.17 -12.75 -0.78
CA GLY A 128 -5.88 -11.38 -0.35
C GLY A 128 -7.07 -10.43 -0.49
N ASP A 129 -8.08 -10.79 -1.28
CA ASP A 129 -9.34 -10.06 -1.39
C ASP A 129 -10.20 -10.10 -0.10
N LYS A 130 -9.83 -10.97 0.85
CA LYS A 130 -10.43 -11.03 2.19
C LYS A 130 -10.23 -9.75 3.00
N ILE A 131 -9.38 -8.82 2.57
CA ILE A 131 -9.33 -7.46 3.13
C ILE A 131 -10.67 -6.71 3.01
N GLN A 132 -11.55 -7.13 2.09
CA GLN A 132 -12.91 -6.58 1.99
C GLN A 132 -13.79 -7.10 3.12
N LYS A 133 -14.49 -6.18 3.81
CA LYS A 133 -15.45 -6.48 4.89
C LYS A 133 -16.56 -7.45 4.47
N SER A 134 -16.94 -7.48 3.19
CA SER A 134 -17.93 -8.42 2.65
C SER A 134 -17.44 -9.87 2.54
N LYS A 135 -16.13 -10.10 2.65
CA LYS A 135 -15.50 -11.42 2.48
C LYS A 135 -14.86 -11.97 3.75
N SER A 136 -14.48 -11.11 4.69
CA SER A 136 -13.97 -11.55 6.00
C SER A 136 -14.10 -10.47 7.06
N ASP A 137 -13.98 -10.89 8.32
CA ASP A 137 -13.98 -10.00 9.50
C ASP A 137 -12.62 -9.32 9.76
N PHE A 138 -11.67 -9.41 8.82
CA PHE A 138 -10.35 -8.80 8.98
C PHE A 138 -10.43 -7.28 9.23
N ALA A 139 -11.23 -6.56 8.45
CA ALA A 139 -11.39 -5.11 8.60
C ALA A 139 -12.08 -4.72 9.92
N VAL A 140 -12.92 -5.60 10.48
CA VAL A 140 -13.68 -5.35 11.72
C VAL A 140 -12.76 -5.20 12.93
N GLN A 141 -11.57 -5.78 12.89
CA GLN A 141 -10.59 -5.69 13.98
C GLN A 141 -10.12 -4.26 14.27
N PHE A 142 -10.23 -3.38 13.27
CA PHE A 142 -9.83 -1.99 13.34
C PHE A 142 -10.96 -1.07 13.85
N GLU A 143 -12.22 -1.52 13.79
CA GLU A 143 -13.38 -0.72 14.19
C GLU A 143 -13.35 -0.45 15.70
N GLY A 144 -13.54 0.82 16.07
CA GLY A 144 -13.50 1.28 17.46
C GLY A 144 -12.11 1.25 18.10
N LYS A 145 -11.04 1.03 17.32
CA LYS A 145 -9.66 1.09 17.81
C LYS A 145 -9.08 2.48 17.61
N ASN A 146 -8.34 2.95 18.60
CA ASN A 146 -7.58 4.18 18.51
C ASN A 146 -6.11 3.85 18.23
N PRO A 147 -5.53 4.31 17.09
CA PRO A 147 -4.14 4.06 16.71
C PRO A 147 -3.08 4.55 17.71
N GLU A 148 -3.42 5.43 18.66
CA GLU A 148 -2.51 5.82 19.75
C GLU A 148 -2.22 4.67 20.71
N SER A 149 -3.22 3.82 20.94
CA SER A 149 -3.13 2.69 21.88
C SER A 149 -3.04 1.33 21.18
N PHE A 150 -3.53 1.25 19.95
CA PHE A 150 -3.60 0.04 19.15
C PHE A 150 -2.54 0.06 18.04
N LYS A 151 -1.60 -0.87 18.09
CA LYS A 151 -0.50 -0.93 17.11
C LYS A 151 -1.02 -1.49 15.80
N LEU A 152 -1.13 -0.62 14.79
CA LEU A 152 -1.51 -0.93 13.40
C LEU A 152 -0.41 -1.70 12.64
N ALA A 153 0.02 -2.81 13.20
CA ALA A 153 0.91 -3.77 12.57
C ALA A 153 0.40 -5.19 12.85
N VAL A 154 0.77 -6.16 12.01
CA VAL A 154 0.36 -7.54 12.23
C VAL A 154 1.05 -8.10 13.48
N LYS A 155 0.40 -9.02 14.19
CA LYS A 155 0.95 -9.64 15.42
C LYS A 155 2.33 -10.27 15.22
N LYS A 156 2.60 -10.83 14.03
CA LYS A 156 3.91 -11.39 13.67
C LYS A 156 5.04 -10.36 13.65
N ASP A 157 4.69 -9.09 13.45
CA ASP A 157 5.63 -7.97 13.39
C ASP A 157 5.58 -7.11 14.68
N GLY A 158 4.92 -7.62 15.74
CA GLY A 158 4.84 -6.97 17.04
C GLY A 158 3.70 -5.96 17.22
N GLY A 159 2.70 -5.95 16.32
CA GLY A 159 1.47 -5.18 16.49
C GLY A 159 0.28 -6.00 17.02
N ASP A 160 -0.93 -5.45 16.89
CA ASP A 160 -2.14 -6.03 17.47
C ASP A 160 -3.10 -6.66 16.45
N VAL A 161 -2.80 -6.53 15.15
CA VAL A 161 -3.67 -6.99 14.05
C VAL A 161 -3.47 -8.47 13.72
N ASP A 162 -4.56 -9.23 13.63
CA ASP A 162 -4.52 -10.62 13.15
C ASP A 162 -4.46 -10.67 11.62
N ALA A 163 -3.33 -11.12 11.09
CA ALA A 163 -3.14 -11.26 9.64
C ALA A 163 -4.04 -12.34 9.03
N ILE A 164 -4.51 -12.09 7.80
CA ILE A 164 -5.22 -13.09 6.99
C ILE A 164 -4.26 -14.26 6.70
N THR A 165 -4.70 -15.48 7.01
CA THR A 165 -3.91 -16.69 6.76
C THR A 165 -3.49 -16.79 5.30
N ALA A 166 -2.22 -17.06 5.06
CA ALA A 166 -1.58 -17.10 3.73
C ALA A 166 -1.64 -15.79 2.91
N SER A 167 -2.08 -14.67 3.51
CA SER A 167 -2.13 -13.34 2.88
C SER A 167 -1.51 -12.25 3.76
N THR A 168 -0.34 -12.54 4.34
CA THR A 168 0.34 -11.63 5.29
C THR A 168 0.77 -10.32 4.63
N ILE A 169 1.18 -10.34 3.35
CA ILE A 169 1.58 -9.12 2.61
C ILE A 169 0.40 -8.17 2.45
N SER A 170 -0.75 -8.69 2.00
CA SER A 170 -2.01 -7.93 1.91
C SER A 170 -2.42 -7.34 3.26
N SER A 171 -2.28 -8.12 4.33
CA SER A 171 -2.65 -7.69 5.71
C SER A 171 -1.75 -6.56 6.21
N ARG A 172 -0.44 -6.64 5.95
CA ARG A 172 0.54 -5.60 6.28
C ARG A 172 0.26 -4.32 5.51
N ALA A 173 0.03 -4.43 4.20
CA ALA A 173 -0.29 -3.29 3.34
C ALA A 173 -1.57 -2.58 3.76
N PHE A 174 -2.60 -3.33 4.19
CA PHE A 174 -3.82 -2.75 4.73
C PHE A 174 -3.56 -1.98 6.03
N ALA A 175 -2.87 -2.58 7.00
CA ALA A 175 -2.56 -1.92 8.26
C ALA A 175 -1.67 -0.67 8.07
N ASP A 176 -0.71 -0.75 7.15
CA ASP A 176 0.15 0.37 6.73
C ASP A 176 -0.66 1.52 6.10
N ALA A 177 -1.61 1.22 5.21
CA ALA A 177 -2.50 2.23 4.65
C ALA A 177 -3.32 2.95 5.73
N VAL A 178 -3.86 2.21 6.70
CA VAL A 178 -4.61 2.78 7.84
C VAL A 178 -3.71 3.67 8.70
N ALA A 179 -2.49 3.22 9.00
CA ALA A 179 -1.52 3.99 9.79
C ALA A 179 -1.13 5.30 9.09
N ARG A 180 -0.95 5.28 7.77
CA ARG A 180 -0.72 6.50 6.97
C ARG A 180 -1.91 7.45 7.07
N GLY A 181 -3.13 6.95 6.96
CA GLY A 181 -4.35 7.75 7.12
C GLY A 181 -4.41 8.44 8.48
N TYR A 182 -4.05 7.72 9.56
CA TYR A 182 -3.99 8.30 10.90
C TYR A 182 -2.93 9.40 11.02
N ASN A 183 -1.73 9.19 10.47
CA ASN A 183 -0.67 10.21 10.50
C ASN A 183 -1.10 11.49 9.76
N ILE A 184 -1.84 11.35 8.66
CA ILE A 184 -2.39 12.49 7.91
C ILE A 184 -3.46 13.21 8.73
N LEU A 185 -4.35 12.47 9.41
CA LEU A 185 -5.33 13.08 10.33
C LEU A 185 -4.63 13.94 11.38
N GLN A 186 -3.60 13.38 12.04
CA GLN A 186 -2.85 14.11 13.06
C GLN A 186 -2.18 15.36 12.51
N ALA A 187 -1.71 15.34 11.26
CA ALA A 187 -1.15 16.53 10.61
C ALA A 187 -2.24 17.60 10.37
N VAL A 188 -3.42 17.19 9.89
CA VAL A 188 -4.56 18.11 9.65
C VAL A 188 -5.07 18.72 10.96
N LEU A 189 -5.22 17.93 12.02
CA LEU A 189 -5.68 18.42 13.32
C LEU A 189 -4.68 19.43 13.92
N LYS A 190 -3.38 19.16 13.81
CA LYS A 190 -2.33 20.09 14.27
C LYS A 190 -2.31 21.38 13.46
N ASP A 191 -2.44 21.31 12.13
CA ASP A 191 -2.53 22.50 11.27
C ASP A 191 -3.76 23.35 11.64
N THR A 192 -4.88 22.71 12.01
CA THR A 192 -6.12 23.39 12.40
C THR A 192 -6.00 24.09 13.75
N GLU A 193 -5.30 23.50 14.73
CA GLU A 193 -5.04 24.15 16.04
C GLU A 193 -4.14 25.39 15.92
N VAL A 194 -3.23 25.43 14.94
CA VAL A 194 -2.31 26.56 14.72
C VAL A 194 -3.05 27.79 14.14
N GLU A 195 -4.09 27.58 13.32
CA GLU A 195 -4.90 28.68 12.77
C GLU A 195 -5.91 29.26 13.79
N ALA A 196 -6.33 28.48 14.79
CA ALA A 196 -7.33 28.89 15.79
C ALA A 196 -6.79 29.77 16.95
N THR A 197 -5.47 30.03 17.00
CA THR A 197 -4.84 30.84 18.07
C THR A 197 -4.31 32.20 17.60
N SER A 198 -4.48 32.57 16.32
CA SER A 198 -4.03 33.87 15.80
C SER A 198 -5.16 34.92 15.83
N GLY A 199 -5.58 35.32 17.03
CA GLY A 199 -6.75 36.18 17.20
C GLY A 199 -6.87 36.92 18.53
N ALA A 200 -5.77 37.35 19.17
CA ALA A 200 -5.78 38.46 20.13
C ALA A 200 -4.37 39.00 20.40
N THR A 201 -4.23 40.32 20.25
CA THR A 201 -3.02 41.14 20.41
C THR A 201 -2.39 41.07 21.81
N ALA A 202 -1.10 40.75 21.88
CA ALA A 202 -0.13 41.42 22.74
C ALA A 202 1.27 41.28 22.10
N ALA A 203 2.00 42.40 22.01
CA ALA A 203 3.31 42.49 21.38
C ALA A 203 4.32 41.47 21.97
N PRO A 204 5.20 40.87 21.14
CA PRO A 204 6.27 40.04 21.68
C PRO A 204 7.33 40.94 22.36
N ALA A 205 7.48 40.78 23.68
CA ALA A 205 8.75 41.06 24.33
C ALA A 205 9.81 40.11 23.73
N PRO A 206 11.07 40.56 23.52
CA PRO A 206 12.09 39.71 22.94
C PRO A 206 12.35 38.52 23.87
N ALA A 207 12.16 37.31 23.34
CA ALA A 207 12.56 36.09 24.03
C ALA A 207 14.10 36.08 24.18
N PRO A 208 14.64 35.62 25.33
CA PRO A 208 16.07 35.46 25.52
C PRO A 208 16.63 34.45 24.50
N GLU A 209 17.81 34.76 23.95
CA GLU A 209 18.57 33.89 23.05
C GLU A 209 18.72 32.48 23.64
N PRO A 210 18.53 31.42 22.85
CA PRO A 210 18.87 30.07 23.30
C PRO A 210 20.37 29.98 23.52
N GLU A 211 20.77 29.63 24.75
CA GLU A 211 22.15 29.31 25.07
C GLU A 211 22.68 28.21 24.14
N PRO A 212 23.94 28.31 23.65
CA PRO A 212 24.50 27.33 22.74
C PRO A 212 24.63 25.98 23.43
N VAL A 213 23.91 24.98 22.90
CA VAL A 213 24.10 23.57 23.26
C VAL A 213 25.54 23.18 22.86
N PRO A 214 26.35 22.60 23.77
CA PRO A 214 27.71 22.21 23.43
C PRO A 214 27.71 21.14 22.34
N VAL A 215 28.39 21.44 21.25
CA VAL A 215 28.71 20.50 20.18
C VAL A 215 29.51 19.34 20.78
N PRO A 216 29.10 18.07 20.62
CA PRO A 216 29.95 16.95 21.00
C PRO A 216 31.22 16.98 20.14
N GLU A 217 32.38 16.93 20.78
CA GLU A 217 33.69 16.90 20.11
C GLU A 217 33.75 15.80 19.04
N PRO A 218 34.42 16.05 17.90
CA PRO A 218 34.64 15.01 16.91
C PRO A 218 35.42 13.86 17.54
N ARG A 219 34.86 12.64 17.44
CA ARG A 219 35.49 11.40 17.88
C ARG A 219 36.86 11.29 17.20
N GLN A 220 37.93 11.24 17.98
CA GLN A 220 39.28 11.01 17.47
C GLN A 220 39.30 9.65 16.74
N PRO A 221 40.07 9.50 15.65
CA PRO A 221 40.21 8.19 15.00
C PRO A 221 40.87 7.23 16.00
N GLU A 222 40.12 6.23 16.43
CA GLU A 222 40.65 5.10 17.19
C GLU A 222 41.72 4.40 16.33
N LYS A 223 42.85 4.08 16.94
CA LYS A 223 43.92 3.33 16.28
C LYS A 223 43.37 1.97 15.86
N GLU A 224 43.62 1.58 14.61
CA GLU A 224 43.44 0.22 14.15
C GLU A 224 44.31 -0.70 15.03
N GLU A 225 43.68 -1.44 15.95
CA GLU A 225 44.31 -2.59 16.56
C GLU A 225 44.22 -3.75 15.57
N GLU A 226 45.39 -4.22 15.17
CA GLU A 226 45.58 -5.38 14.30
C GLU A 226 45.01 -6.62 15.00
N PHE A 227 43.85 -7.12 14.52
CA PHE A 227 43.23 -8.32 15.06
C PHE A 227 44.01 -9.55 14.57
N GLU A 228 44.96 -10.01 15.38
CA GLU A 228 45.68 -11.25 15.14
C GLU A 228 44.78 -12.45 15.48
N PHE A 229 44.47 -13.26 14.47
CA PHE A 229 43.65 -14.46 14.61
C PHE A 229 44.41 -15.53 15.40
N ASP A 230 43.96 -15.86 16.62
CA ASP A 230 44.46 -17.00 17.39
C ASP A 230 43.78 -18.31 16.90
N PRO A 231 44.49 -19.20 16.20
CA PRO A 231 43.93 -20.45 15.69
C PRO A 231 43.57 -21.48 16.78
N ASN A 232 43.90 -21.23 18.06
CA ASN A 232 43.61 -22.15 19.16
C ASN A 232 42.44 -21.71 20.07
N ALA A 233 41.76 -20.60 19.77
CA ALA A 233 40.69 -20.07 20.64
C ALA A 233 39.35 -20.85 20.58
N VAL A 234 39.24 -21.96 19.83
CA VAL A 234 38.00 -22.76 19.75
C VAL A 234 38.16 -24.08 20.50
N LYS A 235 38.05 -24.06 21.83
CA LYS A 235 37.64 -25.25 22.61
C LYS A 235 36.14 -25.16 22.86
N GLY A 236 35.35 -25.83 22.01
CA GLY A 236 33.92 -26.05 22.30
C GLY A 236 32.95 -26.21 21.13
N ALA A 237 33.38 -26.10 19.87
CA ALA A 237 32.49 -26.33 18.73
C ALA A 237 32.38 -27.83 18.41
N LEU A 238 31.15 -28.35 18.33
CA LEU A 238 30.83 -29.71 17.90
C LEU A 238 31.34 -29.97 16.46
N PRO A 239 31.84 -31.17 16.13
CA PRO A 239 32.42 -31.43 14.82
C PRO A 239 31.36 -31.42 13.70
N TYR A 240 31.71 -30.75 12.60
CA TYR A 240 31.02 -30.81 11.31
C TYR A 240 31.35 -32.14 10.61
N ASP A 241 30.37 -32.81 10.01
CA ASP A 241 30.57 -34.00 9.18
C ASP A 241 30.64 -33.58 7.70
N ALA A 242 31.78 -33.88 7.06
CA ALA A 242 32.14 -33.45 5.71
C ALA A 242 31.96 -34.55 4.64
N THR A 243 31.02 -35.48 4.82
CA THR A 243 30.84 -36.61 3.88
C THR A 243 29.75 -36.45 2.81
N ALA A 244 29.02 -35.33 2.74
CA ALA A 244 28.04 -35.09 1.68
C ALA A 244 28.50 -33.99 0.70
N GLY A 245 29.62 -34.24 0.03
CA GLY A 245 30.14 -33.40 -1.05
C GLY A 245 29.40 -33.61 -2.37
N ALA A 246 29.07 -32.50 -3.04
CA ALA A 246 28.57 -32.48 -4.41
C ALA A 246 29.62 -32.97 -5.42
N THR A 247 29.20 -33.76 -6.43
CA THR A 247 29.89 -33.81 -7.72
C THR A 247 28.88 -33.74 -8.86
N ALA A 248 29.01 -32.70 -9.68
CA ALA A 248 28.42 -32.62 -11.01
C ALA A 248 29.41 -33.24 -12.02
N SER A 249 28.91 -34.03 -12.96
CA SER A 249 29.57 -34.25 -14.26
C SER A 249 28.52 -34.66 -15.28
N ALA A 250 28.45 -33.89 -16.36
CA ALA A 250 27.70 -34.20 -17.56
C ALA A 250 28.59 -35.05 -18.48
N GLU A 251 28.01 -36.05 -19.16
CA GLU A 251 28.42 -36.42 -20.53
C GLU A 251 27.39 -37.35 -21.19
N ASN A 252 27.51 -37.45 -22.51
CA ASN A 252 26.48 -37.56 -23.53
C ASN A 252 26.21 -39.00 -24.03
N SER A 253 25.02 -39.20 -24.60
CA SER A 253 24.69 -40.09 -25.74
C SER A 253 25.13 -41.56 -25.71
N THR A 254 24.17 -42.50 -25.76
CA THR A 254 23.87 -43.31 -26.97
C THR A 254 22.72 -44.28 -26.72
N ALA A 255 22.01 -44.59 -27.82
CA ALA A 255 20.94 -45.55 -27.97
C ALA A 255 21.29 -46.95 -27.43
N ASP A 256 20.30 -47.72 -26.98
CA ASP A 256 19.73 -48.78 -27.82
C ASP A 256 18.46 -49.38 -27.21
N THR A 257 17.62 -49.80 -28.14
CA THR A 257 16.39 -50.57 -28.01
C THR A 257 16.55 -51.87 -27.23
N LEU A 258 15.47 -52.36 -26.59
CA LEU A 258 14.89 -53.69 -26.90
C LEU A 258 13.61 -53.98 -26.10
N ASN A 259 12.69 -54.60 -26.84
CA ASN A 259 11.35 -55.07 -26.54
C ASN A 259 11.24 -56.15 -25.45
N GLY A 260 9.99 -56.31 -24.98
CA GLY A 260 9.41 -57.57 -24.50
C GLY A 260 9.44 -57.70 -22.97
N ASP A 261 8.39 -58.10 -22.25
CA ASP A 261 7.25 -58.89 -22.67
C ASP A 261 6.05 -58.73 -21.75
N THR A 262 4.93 -59.14 -22.33
CA THR A 262 3.52 -59.16 -21.93
C THR A 262 3.08 -59.71 -20.56
N GLN A 263 1.96 -59.12 -20.10
CA GLN A 263 0.68 -59.69 -19.60
C GLN A 263 0.58 -60.55 -18.32
N LYS A 264 -0.36 -60.13 -17.45
CA LYS A 264 -1.68 -60.74 -17.10
C LYS A 264 -2.12 -60.16 -15.74
N GLY A 265 -3.38 -59.86 -15.41
CA GLY A 265 -4.68 -60.04 -16.04
C GLY A 265 -5.79 -59.94 -14.96
N GLY A 266 -7.04 -59.78 -15.41
CA GLY A 266 -8.29 -60.12 -14.69
C GLY A 266 -8.82 -59.07 -13.71
N GLU A 267 -10.11 -58.74 -13.66
CA GLU A 267 -11.33 -59.22 -14.32
C GLU A 267 -12.37 -58.08 -14.31
#